data_AF-A0A3N5N2T0-F1
#
_entry.id   AF-A0A3N5N2T0-F1
#
_cell.length_a   1.000
_cell.length_b   1.000
_cell.length_c   1.000
_cell.angle_alpha   90.00
_cell.angle_beta   90.00
_cell.angle_gamma   90.00
#
_symmetry.space_group_name_H-M   'P 1'
#
loop_
_entity.id
_entity.type
_entity.pdbx_description
1 polymer ?
#
loop_
_entity_poly.entity_id
_entity_poly.type
_entity_poly.pdbx_seq_one_letter_code
_entity_poly.pdbx_strand_id
1 'polypeptide(L)'
;VIPGTGLCPSSRGSQNWTDPDVPAVMAPGKRPRLTPNPALAMKDGKLLMPFGSPGNDIQPQAMTQVFLNIVVFGMEPQAAVEAPRFATYSYPSSSAPHAYHPGRMNLEARFDRSVVDQLAKLGHQVAPWDELDWRGGAVCAVRVNRDNGLLEGAADPRRPCYALGI
;
A
#
# COMPACT_ATOMS: atom_id res chain seq x y z
N VAL A 1 -14.79 -21.47 10.13
CA VAL A 1 -15.93 -21.18 9.22
C VAL A 1 -17.21 -21.27 10.03
N ILE A 2 -18.11 -20.29 9.93
CA ILE A 2 -19.42 -20.30 10.59
C ILE A 2 -20.26 -21.40 9.93
N PRO A 3 -20.73 -22.42 10.68
CA PRO A 3 -21.46 -23.56 10.12
C PRO A 3 -22.64 -23.13 9.24
N GLY A 4 -22.80 -23.79 8.08
CA GLY A 4 -23.90 -23.54 7.14
C GLY A 4 -23.79 -22.27 6.27
N THR A 5 -22.80 -21.39 6.52
CA THR A 5 -22.70 -20.10 5.79
C THR A 5 -21.50 -20.01 4.84
N GLY A 6 -20.45 -20.80 5.06
CA GLY A 6 -19.18 -20.66 4.36
C GLY A 6 -18.35 -19.43 4.78
N LEU A 7 -18.82 -18.62 5.74
CA LEU A 7 -18.16 -17.38 6.15
C LEU A 7 -17.08 -17.60 7.21
N CYS A 8 -15.94 -16.93 7.06
CA CYS A 8 -14.88 -16.89 8.07
C CYS A 8 -15.00 -15.61 8.92
N PRO A 9 -15.02 -15.72 10.27
CA PRO A 9 -14.94 -14.54 11.13
C PRO A 9 -13.70 -13.71 10.82
N SER A 10 -13.85 -12.39 10.93
CA SER A 10 -12.77 -11.45 10.66
C SER A 10 -11.63 -11.61 11.67
N SER A 11 -10.39 -11.67 11.19
CA SER A 11 -9.18 -11.69 12.04
C SER A 11 -8.72 -10.29 12.47
N ARG A 12 -9.50 -9.23 12.22
CA ARG A 12 -9.09 -7.84 12.51
C ARG A 12 -8.85 -7.55 13.99
N GLY A 13 -9.37 -8.37 14.90
CA GLY A 13 -9.03 -8.30 16.32
C GLY A 13 -7.53 -8.43 16.59
N SER A 14 -6.79 -9.14 15.72
CA SER A 14 -5.32 -9.26 15.80
C SER A 14 -4.54 -7.97 15.55
N GLN A 15 -5.23 -6.88 15.16
CA GLN A 15 -4.61 -5.57 14.97
C GLN A 15 -4.62 -4.70 16.24
N ASN A 16 -5.25 -5.18 17.31
CA ASN A 16 -5.21 -4.53 18.62
C ASN A 16 -3.98 -4.94 19.42
N TRP A 17 -3.61 -4.08 20.35
CA TRP A 17 -2.62 -4.36 21.37
C TRP A 17 -3.28 -4.86 22.67
N THR A 18 -2.52 -5.61 23.45
CA THR A 18 -2.89 -6.00 24.84
C THR A 18 -2.25 -5.08 25.88
N ASP A 19 -1.34 -4.22 25.47
CA ASP A 19 -0.70 -3.22 26.31
C ASP A 19 -1.72 -2.11 26.67
N PRO A 20 -2.03 -1.89 27.97
CA PRO A 20 -2.98 -0.87 28.40
C PRO A 20 -2.56 0.56 28.08
N ASP A 21 -1.27 0.82 27.84
CA ASP A 21 -0.72 2.18 27.71
C ASP A 21 -0.74 2.70 26.26
N VAL A 22 -1.18 1.90 25.29
CA VAL A 22 -1.23 2.31 23.88
C VAL A 22 -2.64 2.64 23.38
N PRO A 23 -2.81 3.62 22.48
CA PRO A 23 -4.12 4.00 21.95
C PRO A 23 -4.87 2.87 21.22
N ALA A 24 -4.13 1.89 20.68
CA ALA A 24 -4.68 0.74 19.97
C ALA A 24 -4.95 -0.48 20.89
N VAL A 25 -4.99 -0.30 22.21
CA VAL A 25 -5.37 -1.36 23.15
C VAL A 25 -6.77 -1.89 22.87
N MET A 26 -6.95 -3.21 22.97
CA MET A 26 -8.26 -3.86 22.89
C MET A 26 -9.16 -3.46 24.07
N ALA A 27 -10.43 -3.17 23.78
CA ALA A 27 -11.43 -2.91 24.82
C ALA A 27 -12.84 -3.32 24.33
N PRO A 28 -13.77 -3.67 25.24
CA PRO A 28 -15.15 -3.98 24.88
C PRO A 28 -15.80 -2.85 24.07
N GLY A 29 -16.42 -3.18 22.93
CA GLY A 29 -17.06 -2.21 22.04
C GLY A 29 -16.12 -1.27 21.27
N LYS A 30 -14.82 -1.30 21.54
CA LYS A 30 -13.83 -0.47 20.83
C LYS A 30 -13.48 -1.10 19.49
N ARG A 31 -13.55 -0.28 18.43
CA ARG A 31 -13.12 -0.69 17.09
C ARG A 31 -11.59 -0.84 17.06
N PRO A 32 -11.05 -1.91 16.44
CA PRO A 32 -9.62 -2.03 16.24
C PRO A 32 -9.08 -0.88 15.40
N ARG A 33 -7.79 -0.57 15.57
CA ARG A 33 -7.07 0.24 14.58
C ARG A 33 -6.97 -0.58 13.30
N LEU A 34 -7.70 -0.17 12.27
CA LEU A 34 -7.79 -0.89 11.00
C LEU A 34 -6.78 -0.36 9.98
N THR A 35 -6.27 -1.26 9.14
CA THR A 35 -5.38 -0.89 8.03
C THR A 35 -6.06 -0.51 6.72
N PRO A 36 -7.27 -0.95 6.33
CA PRO A 36 -7.90 -0.50 5.10
C PRO A 36 -8.02 1.04 5.03
N ASN A 37 -7.47 1.62 3.97
CA ASN A 37 -7.35 3.07 3.81
C ASN A 37 -7.58 3.51 2.35
N PRO A 38 -8.79 3.35 1.77
CA PRO A 38 -9.08 3.88 0.44
C PRO A 38 -8.91 5.39 0.40
N ALA A 39 -8.52 5.94 -0.75
CA ALA A 39 -8.24 7.37 -0.90
C ALA A 39 -8.94 7.98 -2.12
N LEU A 40 -9.28 9.27 -1.96
CA LEU A 40 -9.76 10.14 -3.03
C LEU A 40 -8.79 11.32 -3.12
N ALA A 41 -8.02 11.38 -4.19
CA ALA A 41 -7.21 12.56 -4.48
C ALA A 41 -8.10 13.66 -5.07
N MET A 42 -7.97 14.87 -4.53
CA MET A 42 -8.66 16.07 -4.99
C MET A 42 -7.62 17.10 -5.44
N LYS A 43 -7.93 17.86 -6.49
CA LYS A 43 -7.15 19.02 -6.94
C LYS A 43 -8.12 20.16 -7.23
N ASP A 44 -7.89 21.32 -6.62
CA ASP A 44 -8.74 22.52 -6.79
C ASP A 44 -10.23 22.24 -6.56
N GLY A 45 -10.56 21.51 -5.48
CA GLY A 45 -11.93 21.15 -5.11
C GLY A 45 -12.62 20.13 -6.03
N LYS A 46 -11.94 19.64 -7.07
CA LYS A 46 -12.47 18.64 -8.01
C LYS A 46 -11.79 17.29 -7.82
N LEU A 47 -12.50 16.21 -8.11
CA LEU A 47 -11.94 14.84 -8.11
C LEU A 47 -10.76 14.77 -9.08
N LEU A 48 -9.69 14.11 -8.64
CA LEU A 48 -8.54 13.79 -9.47
C LEU A 48 -8.44 12.28 -9.69
N MET A 49 -8.48 11.51 -8.61
CA MET A 49 -8.23 10.07 -8.68
C MET A 49 -8.73 9.34 -7.43
N PRO A 50 -9.80 8.52 -7.49
CA PRO A 50 -9.99 7.41 -6.56
C PRO A 50 -8.91 6.35 -6.74
N PHE A 51 -8.36 5.87 -5.63
CA PHE A 51 -7.36 4.81 -5.63
C PHE A 51 -7.29 4.09 -4.29
N GLY A 52 -6.77 2.87 -4.32
CA GLY A 52 -6.63 2.03 -3.14
C GLY A 52 -5.76 0.83 -3.40
N SER A 53 -5.31 0.18 -2.34
CA SER A 53 -4.51 -1.02 -2.40
C SER A 53 -4.91 -1.95 -1.26
N PRO A 54 -4.79 -3.28 -1.38
CA PRO A 54 -4.63 -4.18 -0.25
C PRO A 54 -3.17 -4.16 0.24
N GLY A 55 -2.86 -4.89 1.31
CA GLY A 55 -1.47 -5.06 1.77
C GLY A 55 -1.16 -4.63 3.20
N ASN A 56 -2.17 -4.54 4.08
CA ASN A 56 -1.96 -4.21 5.49
C ASN A 56 -1.19 -2.88 5.65
N ASP A 57 -0.05 -2.86 6.34
CA ASP A 57 0.78 -1.66 6.53
C ASP A 57 1.48 -1.16 5.24
N ILE A 58 1.48 -1.96 4.17
CA ILE A 58 2.05 -1.55 2.88
C ILE A 58 1.12 -0.63 2.10
N GLN A 59 -0.19 -0.68 2.37
CA GLN A 59 -1.20 0.11 1.66
C GLN A 59 -0.84 1.59 1.55
N PRO A 60 -0.60 2.34 2.66
CA PRO A 60 -0.25 3.75 2.56
C PRO A 60 1.08 3.97 1.81
N GLN A 61 2.08 3.10 2.01
CA GLN A 61 3.39 3.25 1.36
C GLN A 61 3.30 3.10 -0.16
N ALA A 62 2.60 2.06 -0.64
CA ALA A 62 2.40 1.82 -2.07
C ALA A 62 1.52 2.92 -2.70
N MET A 63 0.45 3.32 -2.00
CA MET A 63 -0.45 4.38 -2.45
C MET A 63 0.27 5.73 -2.55
N THR A 64 1.13 6.08 -1.60
CA THR A 64 1.93 7.31 -1.65
C THR A 64 2.86 7.31 -2.86
N GLN A 65 3.57 6.21 -3.13
CA GLN A 65 4.45 6.10 -4.29
C GLN A 65 3.68 6.28 -5.61
N VAL A 66 2.56 5.57 -5.79
CA VAL A 66 1.73 5.70 -7.01
C VAL A 66 1.16 7.11 -7.15
N PHE A 67 0.70 7.71 -6.06
CA PHE A 67 0.22 9.09 -6.08
C PHE A 67 1.32 10.07 -6.54
N LEU A 68 2.52 9.98 -5.97
CA LEU A 68 3.66 10.84 -6.35
C LEU A 68 4.11 10.60 -7.79
N ASN A 69 4.15 9.35 -8.25
CA ASN A 69 4.43 9.00 -9.64
C ASN A 69 3.52 9.75 -10.61
N ILE A 70 2.23 9.88 -10.29
CA ILE A 70 1.28 10.62 -11.13
C ILE A 70 1.42 12.13 -10.95
N VAL A 71 1.37 12.63 -9.71
CA VAL A 71 1.19 14.08 -9.49
C VAL A 71 2.49 14.88 -9.48
N VAL A 72 3.62 14.25 -9.16
CA VAL A 72 4.94 14.89 -9.13
C VAL A 72 5.73 14.53 -10.38
N PHE A 73 5.75 13.25 -10.76
CA PHE A 73 6.55 12.77 -11.88
C PHE A 73 5.80 12.71 -13.21
N GLY A 74 4.50 13.05 -13.22
CA GLY A 74 3.71 13.16 -14.45
C GLY A 74 3.49 11.83 -15.17
N MET A 75 3.63 10.70 -14.47
CA MET A 75 3.47 9.38 -15.07
C MET A 75 2.01 9.10 -15.43
N GLU A 76 1.81 8.38 -16.52
CA GLU A 76 0.51 7.79 -16.87
C GLU A 76 0.07 6.76 -15.82
N PRO A 77 -1.24 6.59 -15.53
CA PRO A 77 -1.71 5.83 -14.37
C PRO A 77 -1.19 4.39 -14.32
N GLN A 78 -1.20 3.67 -15.44
CA GLN A 78 -0.71 2.28 -15.47
C GLN A 78 0.81 2.21 -15.24
N ALA A 79 1.58 3.09 -15.89
CA ALA A 79 3.03 3.17 -15.67
C ALA A 79 3.36 3.53 -14.21
N ALA A 80 2.59 4.43 -13.60
CA ALA A 80 2.76 4.81 -12.20
C ALA A 80 2.52 3.64 -11.23
N VAL A 81 1.52 2.80 -11.52
CA VAL A 81 1.21 1.57 -10.77
C VAL A 81 2.30 0.53 -10.96
N GLU A 82 2.79 0.34 -12.18
CA GLU A 82 3.79 -0.66 -12.53
C GLU A 82 5.21 -0.32 -12.10
N ALA A 83 5.50 0.96 -11.84
CA ALA A 83 6.80 1.42 -11.36
C ALA A 83 7.31 0.56 -10.19
N PRO A 84 8.65 0.32 -10.10
CA PRO A 84 9.24 -0.41 -8.99
C PRO A 84 8.88 0.21 -7.63
N ARG A 85 8.58 -0.63 -6.62
CA ARG A 85 8.18 -0.18 -5.29
C ARG A 85 9.14 -0.58 -4.19
N PHE A 86 9.19 0.27 -3.17
CA PHE A 86 9.90 0.01 -1.93
C PHE A 86 8.97 0.14 -0.74
N ALA A 87 9.35 -0.44 0.39
CA ALA A 87 8.65 -0.25 1.66
C ALA A 87 9.58 -0.38 2.85
N THR A 88 9.39 0.47 3.84
CA THR A 88 10.06 0.31 5.13
C THR A 88 9.23 -0.59 6.05
N TYR A 89 9.93 -1.30 6.92
CA TYR A 89 9.38 -2.08 8.04
C TYR A 89 9.85 -1.54 9.39
N SER A 90 10.36 -0.30 9.39
CA SER A 90 10.88 0.37 10.57
C SER A 90 9.77 0.99 11.43
N TYR A 91 8.74 0.20 11.71
CA TYR A 91 7.64 0.49 12.64
C TYR A 91 7.05 -0.84 13.17
N PRO A 92 6.36 -0.85 14.32
CA PRO A 92 5.62 -2.02 14.77
C PRO A 92 4.48 -2.36 13.81
N SER A 93 4.45 -3.59 13.27
CA SER A 93 3.38 -3.99 12.37
C SER A 93 2.01 -3.92 13.06
N SER A 94 0.97 -3.60 12.28
CA SER A 94 -0.40 -3.59 12.78
C SER A 94 -0.84 -4.90 13.33
N SER A 95 -0.45 -6.02 12.72
CA SER A 95 -0.94 -7.34 13.10
C SER A 95 -0.01 -8.00 14.13
N ALA A 96 -0.59 -8.66 15.13
CA ALA A 96 0.14 -9.49 16.07
C ALA A 96 1.07 -10.49 15.33
N PRO A 97 2.33 -10.69 15.77
CA PRO A 97 2.91 -10.23 17.05
C PRO A 97 3.54 -8.83 16.99
N HIS A 98 3.08 -7.93 16.11
CA HIS A 98 3.58 -6.55 15.98
C HIS A 98 5.08 -6.45 15.70
N ALA A 99 5.58 -7.37 14.86
CA ALA A 99 6.98 -7.42 14.47
C ALA A 99 7.48 -6.04 14.03
N TYR A 100 8.66 -5.68 14.51
CA TYR A 100 9.32 -4.42 14.22
C TYR A 100 10.74 -4.72 13.71
N HIS A 101 11.08 -4.16 12.54
CA HIS A 101 12.38 -4.33 11.92
C HIS A 101 13.05 -2.96 11.71
N PRO A 102 13.74 -2.42 12.73
CA PRO A 102 14.38 -1.11 12.67
C PRO A 102 15.33 -0.99 11.46
N GLY A 103 15.20 0.08 10.70
CA GLY A 103 16.06 0.38 9.55
C GLY A 103 15.83 -0.51 8.32
N ARG A 104 14.93 -1.49 8.38
CA ARG A 104 14.63 -2.38 7.25
C ARG A 104 13.91 -1.63 6.13
N MET A 105 14.44 -1.78 4.93
CA MET A 105 13.88 -1.27 3.68
C MET A 105 13.86 -2.38 2.64
N ASN A 106 12.68 -2.76 2.19
CA ASN A 106 12.55 -3.72 1.10
C ASN A 106 12.40 -2.98 -0.24
N LEU A 107 13.07 -3.47 -1.28
CA LEU A 107 13.02 -2.92 -2.63
C LEU A 107 12.79 -4.04 -3.64
N GLU A 108 11.92 -3.82 -4.62
CA GLU A 108 11.79 -4.72 -5.76
C GLU A 108 13.07 -4.80 -6.59
N ALA A 109 13.32 -5.97 -7.20
CA ALA A 109 14.53 -6.23 -7.96
C ALA A 109 14.72 -5.34 -9.20
N ARG A 110 13.67 -4.63 -9.64
CA ARG A 110 13.72 -3.71 -10.79
C ARG A 110 14.35 -2.35 -10.47
N PHE A 111 14.69 -2.06 -9.21
CA PHE A 111 15.52 -0.89 -8.92
C PHE A 111 16.96 -1.10 -9.39
N ASP A 112 17.59 -0.03 -9.90
CA ASP A 112 19.00 -0.05 -10.23
C ASP A 112 19.85 -0.44 -9.02
N ARG A 113 20.84 -1.30 -9.25
CA ARG A 113 21.72 -1.79 -8.17
C ARG A 113 22.45 -0.65 -7.46
N SER A 114 22.76 0.43 -8.18
CA SER A 114 23.38 1.63 -7.62
C SER A 114 22.51 2.28 -6.53
N VAL A 115 21.18 2.29 -6.68
CA VAL A 115 20.24 2.83 -5.69
C VAL A 115 20.24 1.95 -4.43
N VAL A 116 20.19 0.62 -4.61
CA VAL A 116 20.26 -0.35 -3.51
C VAL A 116 21.55 -0.16 -2.69
N ASP A 117 22.69 -0.06 -3.36
CA ASP A 117 23.99 0.09 -2.72
C ASP A 117 24.13 1.46 -2.03
N GLN A 118 23.56 2.54 -2.60
CA GLN A 118 23.53 3.86 -1.98
C GLN A 118 22.68 3.88 -0.70
N LEU A 119 21.49 3.26 -0.73
CA LEU A 119 20.65 3.16 0.46
C LEU A 119 21.34 2.38 1.58
N ALA A 120 22.04 1.30 1.25
CA ALA A 120 22.85 0.55 2.22
C ALA A 120 23.96 1.42 2.82
N LYS A 121 24.65 2.24 2.02
CA LYS A 121 25.66 3.21 2.50
C LYS A 121 25.09 4.29 3.41
N LEU A 122 23.83 4.66 3.23
CA LEU A 122 23.10 5.58 4.11
C LEU A 122 22.61 4.91 5.41
N GLY A 123 22.86 3.61 5.60
CA GLY A 123 22.55 2.89 6.83
C GLY A 123 21.24 2.10 6.79
N HIS A 124 20.56 2.03 5.64
CA HIS A 124 19.37 1.19 5.50
C HIS A 124 19.73 -0.30 5.48
N GLN A 125 18.98 -1.12 6.20
CA GLN A 125 19.03 -2.58 6.08
C GLN A 125 18.22 -2.99 4.85
N VAL A 126 18.85 -2.95 3.69
CA VAL A 126 18.17 -3.24 2.42
C VAL A 126 17.94 -4.74 2.25
N ALA A 127 16.70 -5.12 1.95
CA ALA A 127 16.31 -6.49 1.64
C ALA A 127 15.62 -6.57 0.26
N PRO A 128 15.90 -7.59 -0.55
CA PRO A 128 15.29 -7.71 -1.86
C PRO A 128 13.85 -8.21 -1.77
N TRP A 129 13.05 -7.74 -2.72
CA TRP A 129 11.80 -8.33 -3.19
C TRP A 129 11.97 -8.81 -4.63
N ASP A 130 11.05 -9.66 -5.09
CA ASP A 130 11.00 -10.06 -6.50
C ASP A 130 10.68 -8.83 -7.39
N GLU A 131 10.78 -8.99 -8.72
CA GLU A 131 10.56 -7.88 -9.66
C GLU A 131 9.16 -7.25 -9.53
N LEU A 132 8.14 -8.09 -9.37
CA LEU A 132 6.74 -7.73 -9.13
C LEU A 132 6.24 -8.45 -7.89
N ASP A 133 6.63 -7.97 -6.72
CA ASP A 133 6.36 -8.68 -5.48
C ASP A 133 4.95 -8.37 -4.95
N TRP A 134 4.14 -9.41 -4.74
CA TRP A 134 2.76 -9.27 -4.24
C TRP A 134 2.68 -8.54 -2.88
N ARG A 135 3.78 -8.50 -2.11
CA ARG A 135 3.90 -7.76 -0.85
C ARG A 135 3.95 -6.25 -1.06
N GLY A 136 4.37 -5.77 -2.23
CA GLY A 136 4.41 -4.36 -2.62
C GLY A 136 3.06 -3.66 -2.81
N GLY A 137 1.96 -4.28 -2.34
CA GLY A 137 0.59 -3.80 -2.55
C GLY A 137 0.02 -4.21 -3.91
N ALA A 138 -1.23 -3.81 -4.15
CA ALA A 138 -1.90 -3.95 -5.44
C ALA A 138 -2.77 -2.72 -5.69
N VAL A 139 -2.12 -1.63 -6.10
CA VAL A 139 -2.78 -0.33 -6.26
C VAL A 139 -3.65 -0.35 -7.52
N CYS A 140 -4.95 -0.09 -7.36
CA CYS A 140 -5.85 0.20 -8.46
C CYS A 140 -6.27 1.67 -8.39
N ALA A 141 -6.40 2.31 -9.55
CA ALA A 141 -6.74 3.72 -9.65
C ALA A 141 -7.60 4.01 -10.89
N VAL A 142 -8.39 5.08 -10.82
CA VAL A 142 -9.01 5.70 -11.99
C VAL A 142 -8.67 7.19 -11.94
N ARG A 143 -7.91 7.70 -12.91
CA ARG A 143 -7.56 9.12 -13.01
C ARG A 143 -8.56 9.83 -13.92
N VAL A 144 -9.00 11.02 -13.50
CA VAL A 144 -9.72 11.95 -14.38
C VAL A 144 -8.67 12.83 -15.05
N ASN A 145 -8.39 12.59 -16.33
CA ASN A 145 -7.53 13.45 -17.12
C ASN A 145 -8.24 14.78 -17.37
N ARG A 146 -7.69 15.87 -16.84
CA ARG A 146 -8.35 17.18 -16.88
C ARG A 146 -8.15 17.92 -18.19
N ASP A 147 -7.17 17.52 -18.98
CA ASP A 147 -6.85 18.20 -20.24
C ASP A 147 -7.84 17.80 -21.34
N ASN A 148 -8.32 16.56 -21.31
CA ASN A 148 -9.24 16.01 -22.32
C ASN A 148 -10.55 15.44 -21.74
N GLY A 149 -10.69 15.36 -20.42
CA GLY A 149 -11.87 14.83 -19.73
C GLY A 149 -11.97 13.30 -19.71
N LEU A 150 -10.98 12.56 -20.21
CA LEU A 150 -10.99 11.11 -20.26
C LEU A 150 -10.76 10.47 -18.88
N LEU A 151 -11.32 9.29 -18.69
CA LEU A 151 -11.08 8.44 -17.53
C LEU A 151 -10.02 7.39 -17.88
N GLU A 152 -8.97 7.33 -17.07
CA GLU A 152 -7.84 6.43 -17.30
C GLU A 152 -7.75 5.45 -16.12
N GLY A 153 -8.02 4.17 -16.39
CA GLY A 153 -7.95 3.11 -15.39
C GLY A 153 -6.55 2.49 -15.30
N ALA A 154 -6.15 2.11 -14.08
CA ALA A 154 -4.94 1.34 -13.84
C ALA A 154 -5.18 0.23 -12.81
N ALA A 155 -4.57 -0.92 -13.03
CA ALA A 155 -4.63 -2.07 -12.14
C ALA A 155 -3.26 -2.74 -11.99
N ASP A 156 -2.97 -3.18 -10.78
CA ASP A 156 -1.63 -3.67 -10.43
C ASP A 156 -1.39 -5.11 -10.90
N PRO A 157 -0.32 -5.38 -11.66
CA PRO A 157 -0.01 -6.75 -12.08
C PRO A 157 0.58 -7.63 -10.97
N ARG A 158 0.97 -7.07 -9.81
CA ARG A 158 1.51 -7.85 -8.67
C ARG A 158 0.49 -8.80 -8.03
N ARG A 159 -0.79 -8.61 -8.34
CA ARG A 159 -1.92 -9.43 -7.91
C ARG A 159 -2.90 -9.56 -9.08
N PRO A 160 -3.86 -10.49 -9.05
CA PRO A 160 -4.86 -10.64 -10.12
C PRO A 160 -5.89 -9.49 -10.09
N CYS A 161 -5.46 -8.29 -10.49
CA CYS A 161 -6.25 -7.08 -10.60
C CYS A 161 -6.45 -6.71 -12.08
N TYR A 162 -7.58 -6.08 -12.41
CA TYR A 162 -7.91 -5.66 -13.76
C TYR A 162 -8.56 -4.28 -13.77
N ALA A 163 -8.30 -3.51 -14.83
CA ALA A 163 -9.00 -2.26 -15.14
C ALA A 163 -9.75 -2.44 -16.46
N LEU A 164 -11.00 -1.97 -16.50
CA LEU A 164 -11.87 -2.02 -17.67
C LEU A 164 -12.57 -0.66 -17.81
N GLY A 165 -12.76 -0.19 -19.05
CA GLY A 165 -13.40 1.08 -19.38
C GLY A 165 -14.50 0.91 -20.42
N ILE A 166 -15.41 1.89 -20.46
CA ILE A 166 -16.48 2.03 -21.46
C ILE A 166 -16.38 3.38 -22.16
#